data_AF-F5LML8-F1
#
_entry.id   AF-F5LML8-F1
#
_cell.length_a   1.000
_cell.length_b   1.000
_cell.length_c   1.000
_cell.angle_alpha   90.00
_cell.angle_beta   90.00
_cell.angle_gamma   90.00
#
_symmetry.space_group_name_H-M   'P 1'
#
loop_
_entity.id
_entity.type
_entity.pdbx_description
1 polymer ?
#
loop_
_entity_poly.entity_id
_entity_poly.type
_entity_poly.pdbx_seq_one_letter_code
_entity_poly.pdbx_strand_id
1 'polypeptide(L)'
;MVDERHLVYFKELLEGNSQISFRAYLSKNEDSLRKQFSPARFARLKFKSIDEIIKILDEEKISYIVNDQAIRNEKYLATFHPDALNEKGRLKEGFKDTIFNGIVHDFKTKGEDAVLTLHKYIEFPENINNKKNIEKLEDIEFFAETELCLGDKNLGLFLLKALASIERQFSDVDDIVLRAKEAVMKHQSSKGN
;
A
#
# COMPACT_ATOMS: atom_id res chain seq x y z
N MET A 1 23.92 -15.01 -14.65
CA MET A 1 23.54 -13.61 -14.90
C MET A 1 22.05 -13.59 -15.11
N VAL A 2 21.35 -12.85 -14.27
CA VAL A 2 19.91 -12.62 -14.40
C VAL A 2 19.65 -11.77 -15.66
N ASP A 3 18.53 -12.04 -16.33
CA ASP A 3 18.05 -11.26 -17.46
C ASP A 3 17.83 -9.79 -17.06
N GLU A 4 18.42 -8.88 -17.82
CA GLU A 4 18.44 -7.45 -17.57
C GLU A 4 17.03 -6.88 -17.36
N ARG A 5 16.03 -7.39 -18.09
CA ARG A 5 14.64 -6.92 -17.95
C ARG A 5 14.05 -7.16 -16.56
N HIS A 6 14.50 -8.20 -15.86
CA HIS A 6 14.07 -8.47 -14.48
C HIS A 6 14.80 -7.57 -13.50
N LEU A 7 16.08 -7.31 -13.72
CA LEU A 7 16.88 -6.40 -12.90
C LEU A 7 16.37 -4.96 -12.99
N VAL A 8 16.05 -4.48 -14.19
CA VAL A 8 15.43 -3.16 -14.40
C VAL A 8 14.12 -3.06 -13.64
N TYR A 9 13.23 -4.05 -13.80
CA TYR A 9 11.96 -4.05 -13.10
C TYR A 9 12.11 -4.09 -11.57
N PHE A 10 13.00 -4.94 -11.06
CA PHE A 10 13.29 -5.05 -9.63
C PHE A 10 13.78 -3.72 -9.05
N LYS A 11 14.68 -3.05 -9.76
CA LYS A 11 15.14 -1.71 -9.40
C LYS A 11 13.98 -0.71 -9.39
N GLU A 12 13.21 -0.64 -10.47
CA GLU A 12 12.05 0.25 -10.57
C GLU A 12 11.02 0.02 -9.46
N LEU A 13 10.82 -1.24 -9.06
CA LEU A 13 9.94 -1.60 -7.95
C LEU A 13 10.43 -1.02 -6.62
N LEU A 14 11.72 -1.19 -6.30
CA LEU A 14 12.30 -0.69 -5.05
C LEU A 14 12.36 0.84 -5.00
N GLU A 15 12.56 1.49 -6.15
CA GLU A 15 12.60 2.95 -6.27
C GLU A 15 11.21 3.60 -6.33
N GLY A 16 10.15 2.81 -6.48
CA GLY A 16 8.78 3.30 -6.61
C GLY A 16 8.41 3.82 -8.00
N ASN A 17 9.20 3.48 -9.02
CA ASN A 17 9.00 3.86 -10.42
C ASN A 17 8.18 2.81 -11.20
N SER A 18 8.01 1.60 -10.64
CA SER A 18 7.25 0.53 -11.28
C SER A 18 5.76 0.85 -11.44
N GLN A 19 5.24 0.58 -12.64
CA GLN A 19 3.82 0.77 -12.98
C GLN A 19 2.92 -0.37 -12.51
N ILE A 20 3.49 -1.53 -12.17
CA ILE A 20 2.74 -2.71 -11.72
C ILE A 20 3.35 -3.29 -10.44
N SER A 21 2.54 -4.00 -9.66
CA SER A 21 3.06 -4.70 -8.47
C SER A 21 3.89 -5.91 -8.85
N PHE A 22 4.72 -6.37 -7.90
CA PHE A 22 5.50 -7.59 -8.08
C PHE A 22 4.64 -8.80 -8.45
N ARG A 23 3.44 -8.92 -7.86
CA ARG A 23 2.52 -10.02 -8.20
C ARG A 23 2.06 -9.98 -9.65
N ALA A 24 1.72 -8.80 -10.15
CA ALA A 24 1.33 -8.63 -11.55
C ALA A 24 2.51 -8.92 -12.48
N TYR A 25 3.71 -8.45 -12.13
CA TYR A 25 4.91 -8.76 -12.91
C TYR A 25 5.22 -10.26 -12.93
N LEU A 26 5.17 -10.92 -11.76
CA LEU A 26 5.38 -12.35 -11.61
C LEU A 26 4.41 -13.13 -12.48
N SER A 27 3.11 -12.79 -12.47
CA SER A 27 2.09 -13.49 -13.28
C SER A 27 2.39 -13.47 -14.79
N LYS A 28 3.04 -12.42 -15.28
CA LYS A 28 3.39 -12.25 -16.70
C LYS A 28 4.75 -12.84 -17.06
N ASN A 29 5.62 -13.07 -16.07
CA ASN A 29 7.02 -13.43 -16.27
C ASN A 29 7.43 -14.71 -15.52
N GLU A 30 6.47 -15.47 -14.99
CA GLU A 30 6.72 -16.62 -14.12
C GLU A 30 7.65 -17.64 -14.76
N ASP A 31 7.40 -18.04 -16.01
CA ASP A 31 8.24 -19.03 -16.69
C ASP A 31 9.66 -18.55 -16.92
N SER A 32 9.86 -17.26 -17.19
CA SER A 32 11.18 -16.67 -17.37
C SER A 32 11.95 -16.63 -16.05
N LEU A 33 11.30 -16.15 -14.99
CA LEU A 33 11.89 -16.09 -13.65
C LEU A 33 12.22 -17.49 -13.14
N ARG A 34 11.34 -18.47 -13.37
CA ARG A 34 11.54 -19.86 -12.96
C ARG A 34 12.73 -20.52 -13.68
N LYS A 35 13.04 -20.13 -14.92
CA LYS A 35 14.22 -20.62 -15.65
C LYS A 35 15.54 -20.03 -15.14
N GLN A 36 15.50 -18.86 -14.51
CA GLN A 36 16.70 -18.14 -14.07
C GLN A 36 17.11 -18.49 -12.64
N PHE A 37 16.19 -18.97 -11.83
CA PHE A 37 16.43 -19.23 -10.42
C PHE A 37 16.21 -20.70 -10.07
N SER A 38 16.99 -21.21 -9.11
CA SER A 38 16.71 -22.53 -8.54
C SER A 38 15.31 -22.57 -7.92
N PRO A 39 14.66 -23.74 -7.82
CA PRO A 39 13.31 -23.85 -7.27
C PRO A 39 13.15 -23.18 -5.89
N ALA A 40 14.14 -23.36 -5.00
CA ALA A 40 14.14 -22.74 -3.68
C ALA A 40 14.26 -21.22 -3.74
N ARG A 41 15.07 -20.69 -4.66
CA ARG A 41 15.24 -19.24 -4.83
C ARG A 41 14.01 -18.60 -5.46
N PHE A 42 13.42 -19.24 -6.46
CA PHE A 42 12.16 -18.82 -7.05
C PHE A 42 11.02 -18.81 -6.02
N ALA A 43 10.96 -19.80 -5.11
CA ALA A 43 10.00 -19.80 -4.03
C ALA A 43 10.19 -18.59 -3.08
N ARG A 44 11.42 -18.26 -2.69
CA ARG A 44 11.69 -17.05 -1.89
C ARG A 44 11.30 -15.78 -2.64
N LEU A 45 11.59 -15.70 -3.93
CA LEU A 45 11.17 -14.57 -4.76
C LEU A 45 9.64 -14.42 -4.79
N LYS A 46 8.88 -15.53 -4.77
CA LYS A 46 7.41 -15.52 -4.74
C LYS A 46 6.82 -15.11 -3.39
N PHE A 47 7.40 -15.58 -2.27
CA PHE A 47 6.81 -15.44 -0.93
C PHE A 47 7.49 -14.38 -0.04
N LYS A 48 8.73 -14.00 -0.35
CA LYS A 48 9.56 -13.00 0.34
C LYS A 48 10.16 -12.06 -0.70
N SER A 49 9.30 -11.52 -1.56
CA SER A 49 9.70 -10.88 -2.81
C SER A 49 10.69 -9.74 -2.59
N ILE A 50 10.39 -8.78 -1.70
CA ILE A 50 11.24 -7.62 -1.47
C ILE A 50 12.65 -8.03 -1.02
N ASP A 51 12.76 -8.89 -0.01
CA ASP A 51 14.05 -9.32 0.53
C ASP A 51 14.88 -10.08 -0.51
N GLU A 52 14.24 -10.95 -1.30
CA GLU A 52 14.94 -11.71 -2.34
C GLU A 52 15.30 -10.82 -3.53
N ILE A 53 14.47 -9.82 -3.88
CA ILE A 53 14.76 -8.83 -4.92
C ILE A 53 16.01 -8.01 -4.56
N ILE A 54 16.06 -7.48 -3.33
CA ILE A 54 17.22 -6.76 -2.80
C ILE A 54 18.48 -7.62 -2.96
N LYS A 55 18.42 -8.87 -2.49
CA LYS A 55 19.54 -9.81 -2.59
C LYS A 55 19.97 -10.07 -4.04
N ILE A 56 19.02 -10.20 -4.96
CA ILE A 56 19.33 -10.38 -6.40
C ILE A 56 20.06 -9.16 -6.96
N LEU A 57 19.59 -7.95 -6.67
CA LEU A 57 20.21 -6.71 -7.15
C LEU A 57 21.62 -6.53 -6.58
N ASP A 58 21.82 -6.82 -5.30
CA ASP A 58 23.12 -6.75 -4.64
C ASP A 58 24.13 -7.74 -5.24
N GLU A 59 23.71 -8.98 -5.50
CA GLU A 59 24.55 -10.02 -6.14
C GLU A 59 24.95 -9.65 -7.58
N GLU A 60 24.04 -9.03 -8.32
CA GLU A 60 24.28 -8.54 -9.69
C GLU A 60 24.92 -7.13 -9.72
N LYS A 61 25.23 -6.56 -8.54
CA LYS A 61 25.89 -5.25 -8.36
C LYS A 61 25.13 -4.08 -9.00
N ILE A 62 23.80 -4.13 -8.98
CA ILE A 62 22.94 -3.07 -9.48
C ILE A 62 22.69 -2.04 -8.37
N SER A 63 22.97 -0.77 -8.66
CA SER A 63 22.67 0.32 -7.74
C SER A 63 21.20 0.74 -7.83
N TYR A 64 20.56 0.87 -6.67
CA TYR A 64 19.18 1.30 -6.48
C TYR A 64 19.06 2.21 -5.24
N ILE A 65 17.98 2.98 -5.17
CA ILE A 65 17.61 3.77 -3.97
C ILE A 65 16.29 3.22 -3.43
N VAL A 66 16.26 2.83 -2.16
CA VAL A 66 15.03 2.31 -1.55
C VAL A 66 14.05 3.45 -1.32
N ASN A 67 12.84 3.28 -1.85
CA ASN A 67 11.70 4.12 -1.55
C ASN A 67 10.80 3.42 -0.54
N ASP A 68 10.88 3.81 0.72
CA ASP A 68 10.15 3.15 1.82
C ASP A 68 8.64 3.08 1.57
N GLN A 69 8.04 4.12 1.00
CA GLN A 69 6.60 4.13 0.69
C GLN A 69 6.26 3.07 -0.36
N ALA A 70 7.06 2.94 -1.41
CA ALA A 70 6.85 1.91 -2.44
C ALA A 70 6.91 0.50 -1.84
N ILE A 71 7.87 0.26 -0.94
CA ILE A 71 8.00 -1.02 -0.23
C ILE A 71 6.79 -1.29 0.66
N ARG A 72 6.31 -0.29 1.40
CA ARG A 72 5.09 -0.44 2.21
C ARG A 72 3.88 -0.77 1.35
N ASN A 73 3.68 -0.06 0.25
CA ASN A 73 2.58 -0.30 -0.68
C ASN A 73 2.62 -1.73 -1.26
N GLU A 74 3.81 -2.22 -1.64
CA GLU A 74 3.95 -3.59 -2.14
C GLU A 74 3.69 -4.64 -1.05
N LYS A 75 4.14 -4.41 0.19
CA LYS A 75 3.84 -5.29 1.33
C LYS A 75 2.34 -5.30 1.63
N TYR A 76 1.68 -4.15 1.61
CA TYR A 76 0.25 -4.02 1.81
C TYR A 76 -0.54 -4.78 0.72
N LEU A 77 -0.23 -4.56 -0.56
CA LEU A 77 -0.89 -5.26 -1.66
C LEU A 77 -0.65 -6.78 -1.67
N ALA A 78 0.44 -7.24 -1.04
CA ALA A 78 0.72 -8.66 -0.88
C ALA A 78 -0.19 -9.36 0.15
N THR A 79 -0.89 -8.63 1.03
CA THR A 79 -1.80 -9.25 2.02
C THR A 79 -3.11 -9.73 1.39
N PHE A 80 -3.52 -9.16 0.26
CA PHE A 80 -4.78 -9.48 -0.40
C PHE A 80 -4.75 -10.79 -1.18
N HIS A 81 -5.91 -11.43 -1.37
CA HIS A 81 -6.01 -12.54 -2.32
C HIS A 81 -5.84 -12.04 -3.77
N PRO A 82 -5.22 -12.80 -4.69
CA PRO A 82 -5.10 -12.40 -6.10
C PRO A 82 -6.42 -11.98 -6.77
N ASP A 83 -7.55 -12.58 -6.38
CA ASP A 83 -8.86 -12.24 -6.95
C ASP A 83 -9.34 -10.82 -6.60
N ALA A 84 -8.80 -10.22 -5.54
CA ALA A 84 -9.07 -8.83 -5.19
C ALA A 84 -8.25 -7.83 -6.03
N LEU A 85 -7.26 -8.31 -6.80
CA LEU A 85 -6.32 -7.47 -7.55
C LEU A 85 -6.60 -7.48 -9.05
N ASN A 86 -6.38 -6.33 -9.70
CA ASN A 86 -6.46 -6.16 -11.15
C ASN A 86 -5.15 -6.58 -11.86
N GLU A 87 -5.08 -6.41 -13.17
CA GLU A 87 -3.94 -6.76 -14.03
C GLU A 87 -2.65 -5.95 -13.76
N LYS A 88 -2.74 -4.86 -12.99
CA LYS A 88 -1.59 -4.11 -12.46
C LYS A 88 -1.21 -4.54 -11.04
N GLY A 89 -1.98 -5.44 -10.45
CA GLY A 89 -1.80 -5.94 -9.10
C GLY A 89 -2.19 -4.92 -8.03
N ARG A 90 -3.17 -4.06 -8.35
CA ARG A 90 -3.81 -3.09 -7.45
C ARG A 90 -5.23 -3.55 -7.14
N LEU A 91 -5.84 -3.05 -6.07
CA LEU A 91 -7.20 -3.46 -5.69
C LEU A 91 -8.22 -3.11 -6.79
N LYS A 92 -9.11 -4.05 -7.11
CA LYS A 92 -10.23 -3.83 -8.04
C LYS A 92 -11.22 -2.84 -7.44
N GLU A 93 -11.77 -1.93 -8.26
CA GLU A 93 -12.73 -0.93 -7.80
C GLU A 93 -13.95 -1.55 -7.08
N GLY A 94 -14.55 -2.59 -7.65
CA GLY A 94 -15.68 -3.28 -7.00
C GLY A 94 -15.30 -3.97 -5.69
N PHE A 95 -14.03 -4.32 -5.49
CA PHE A 95 -13.55 -4.83 -4.20
C PHE A 95 -13.39 -3.68 -3.20
N LYS A 96 -12.79 -2.55 -3.61
CA LYS A 96 -12.62 -1.35 -2.77
C LYS A 96 -13.92 -0.87 -2.17
N ASP A 97 -15.01 -0.90 -2.92
CA ASP A 97 -16.35 -0.47 -2.47
C ASP A 97 -16.87 -1.28 -1.27
N THR A 98 -16.33 -2.49 -1.03
CA THR A 98 -16.70 -3.36 0.09
C THR A 98 -15.77 -3.25 1.30
N ILE A 99 -14.60 -2.61 1.13
CA ILE A 99 -13.59 -2.47 2.19
C ILE A 99 -14.12 -1.51 3.27
N PHE A 100 -13.71 -1.77 4.51
CA PHE A 100 -14.06 -0.99 5.70
C PHE A 100 -15.56 -0.78 5.86
N ASN A 101 -16.34 -1.84 5.63
CA ASN A 101 -17.80 -1.81 5.78
C ASN A 101 -18.48 -0.76 4.88
N GLY A 102 -17.97 -0.59 3.66
CA GLY A 102 -18.58 0.28 2.65
C GLY A 102 -18.20 1.76 2.73
N ILE A 103 -17.21 2.15 3.56
CA ILE A 103 -16.75 3.54 3.66
C ILE A 103 -16.33 4.11 2.31
N VAL A 104 -15.68 3.30 1.46
CA VAL A 104 -15.25 3.75 0.11
C VAL A 104 -16.47 4.06 -0.76
N HIS A 105 -17.49 3.20 -0.73
CA HIS A 105 -18.74 3.44 -1.44
C HIS A 105 -19.48 4.67 -0.90
N ASP A 106 -19.54 4.82 0.42
CA ASP A 106 -20.11 6.00 1.08
C ASP A 106 -19.38 7.28 0.68
N PHE A 107 -18.06 7.29 0.60
CA PHE A 107 -17.30 8.45 0.13
C PHE A 107 -17.66 8.80 -1.32
N LYS A 108 -17.74 7.80 -2.21
CA LYS A 108 -18.11 8.02 -3.62
C LYS A 108 -19.53 8.59 -3.79
N THR A 109 -20.44 8.31 -2.85
CA THR A 109 -21.85 8.72 -2.94
C THR A 109 -22.20 9.96 -2.13
N LYS A 110 -21.57 10.15 -0.96
CA LYS A 110 -21.85 11.20 0.02
C LYS A 110 -20.69 12.20 0.18
N GLY A 111 -19.53 11.94 -0.41
CA GLY A 111 -18.35 12.80 -0.27
C GLY A 111 -17.80 12.80 1.16
N GLU A 112 -17.42 13.98 1.65
CA GLU A 112 -16.79 14.14 2.98
C GLU A 112 -17.72 13.73 4.14
N ASP A 113 -19.04 13.70 3.94
CA ASP A 113 -20.01 13.23 4.95
C ASP A 113 -19.81 11.75 5.34
N ALA A 114 -19.08 10.98 4.52
CA ALA A 114 -18.68 9.60 4.84
C ALA A 114 -17.77 9.50 6.08
N VAL A 115 -17.23 10.62 6.58
CA VAL A 115 -16.42 10.65 7.81
C VAL A 115 -17.16 10.08 9.02
N LEU A 116 -18.49 10.26 9.09
CA LEU A 116 -19.31 9.71 10.18
C LEU A 116 -19.37 8.18 10.13
N THR A 117 -19.44 7.60 8.92
CA THR A 117 -19.37 6.14 8.73
C THR A 117 -17.99 5.62 9.15
N LEU A 118 -16.92 6.36 8.82
CA LEU A 118 -15.57 6.03 9.25
C LEU A 118 -15.43 6.03 10.77
N HIS A 119 -15.85 7.10 11.44
CA HIS A 119 -15.81 7.19 12.91
C HIS A 119 -16.59 6.06 13.57
N LYS A 120 -17.75 5.70 13.03
CA LYS A 120 -18.54 4.57 13.52
C LYS A 120 -17.82 3.23 13.33
N TYR A 121 -17.13 3.03 12.20
CA TYR A 121 -16.40 1.79 11.92
C TYR A 121 -15.22 1.55 12.88
N ILE A 122 -14.51 2.63 13.24
CA ILE A 122 -13.40 2.59 14.21
C ILE A 122 -13.87 2.78 15.66
N GLU A 123 -15.18 2.91 15.89
CA GLU A 123 -15.80 3.12 17.20
C GLU A 123 -15.25 4.36 17.95
N PHE A 124 -14.98 5.44 17.21
CA PHE A 124 -14.51 6.71 17.79
C PHE A 124 -15.67 7.53 18.36
N PRO A 125 -15.51 8.17 19.54
CA PRO A 125 -14.29 8.22 20.37
C PRO A 125 -14.17 7.10 21.41
N GLU A 126 -15.24 6.37 21.67
CA GLU A 126 -15.39 5.55 22.89
C GLU A 126 -14.41 4.37 22.98
N ASN A 127 -14.15 3.67 21.86
CA ASN A 127 -13.37 2.43 21.85
C ASN A 127 -12.17 2.45 20.88
N ILE A 128 -11.74 3.63 20.44
CA ILE A 128 -10.69 3.75 19.41
C ILE A 128 -9.36 3.08 19.84
N ASN A 129 -9.06 3.06 21.14
CA ASN A 129 -7.84 2.46 21.72
C ASN A 129 -7.89 0.93 21.85
N ASN A 130 -8.99 0.28 21.46
CA ASN A 130 -9.04 -1.18 21.43
C ASN A 130 -8.08 -1.70 20.36
N LYS A 131 -7.33 -2.77 20.67
CA LYS A 131 -6.43 -3.46 19.73
C LYS A 131 -7.05 -3.67 18.33
N LYS A 132 -8.31 -4.13 18.25
CA LYS A 132 -8.98 -4.35 16.96
C LYS A 132 -9.21 -3.05 16.19
N ASN A 133 -9.47 -1.95 16.87
CA ASN A 133 -9.69 -0.65 16.25
C ASN A 133 -8.36 -0.01 15.84
N ILE A 134 -7.28 -0.25 16.58
CA ILE A 134 -5.91 0.09 16.16
C ILE A 134 -5.56 -0.65 14.86
N GLU A 135 -5.81 -1.96 14.77
CA GLU A 135 -5.59 -2.74 13.54
C GLU A 135 -6.42 -2.17 12.35
N LYS A 136 -7.70 -1.81 12.57
CA LYS A 136 -8.51 -1.13 11.54
C LYS A 136 -7.90 0.21 11.10
N LEU A 137 -7.40 1.00 12.05
CA LEU A 137 -6.81 2.31 11.76
C LEU A 137 -5.53 2.16 10.93
N GLU A 138 -4.67 1.19 11.25
CA GLU A 138 -3.49 0.85 10.46
C GLU A 138 -3.88 0.42 9.04
N ASP A 139 -4.88 -0.45 8.89
CA ASP A 139 -5.37 -0.88 7.58
C ASP A 139 -5.91 0.30 6.75
N ILE A 140 -6.66 1.22 7.38
CA ILE A 140 -7.17 2.44 6.72
C ILE A 140 -6.01 3.35 6.32
N GLU A 141 -5.03 3.55 7.20
CA GLU A 141 -3.84 4.36 6.92
C GLU A 141 -3.09 3.82 5.69
N PHE A 142 -2.75 2.53 5.68
CA PHE A 142 -2.04 1.91 4.57
C PHE A 142 -2.84 1.94 3.26
N PHE A 143 -4.15 1.70 3.34
CA PHE A 143 -5.03 1.83 2.19
C PHE A 143 -5.01 3.26 1.64
N ALA A 144 -5.16 4.25 2.51
CA ALA A 144 -5.27 5.65 2.13
C ALA A 144 -3.99 6.18 1.48
N GLU A 145 -2.82 5.82 2.00
CA GLU A 145 -1.54 6.14 1.36
C GLU A 145 -1.37 5.46 0.00
N THR A 146 -1.80 4.20 -0.11
CA THR A 146 -1.76 3.46 -1.39
C THR A 146 -2.62 4.17 -2.43
N GLU A 147 -3.85 4.57 -2.08
CA GLU A 147 -4.74 5.31 -2.97
C GLU A 147 -4.18 6.70 -3.33
N LEU A 148 -3.55 7.39 -2.38
CA LEU A 148 -2.93 8.69 -2.63
C LEU A 148 -1.78 8.62 -3.65
N CYS A 149 -0.99 7.55 -3.62
CA CYS A 149 0.14 7.38 -4.53
C CYS A 149 -0.25 6.74 -5.87
N LEU A 150 -1.14 5.74 -5.84
CA LEU A 150 -1.32 4.79 -6.94
C LEU A 150 -2.77 4.68 -7.44
N GLY A 151 -3.73 5.31 -6.75
CA GLY A 151 -5.16 5.13 -6.98
C GLY A 151 -5.93 6.46 -6.98
N ASP A 152 -7.07 6.46 -6.30
CA ASP A 152 -7.90 7.66 -6.16
C ASP A 152 -7.33 8.59 -5.09
N LYS A 153 -6.65 9.64 -5.56
CA LYS A 153 -6.03 10.66 -4.71
C LYS A 153 -7.02 11.36 -3.79
N ASN A 154 -8.26 11.56 -4.23
CA ASN A 154 -9.27 12.25 -3.42
C ASN A 154 -9.74 11.36 -2.28
N LEU A 155 -9.95 10.08 -2.55
CA LEU A 155 -10.28 9.08 -1.53
C LEU A 155 -9.13 8.93 -0.51
N GLY A 156 -7.89 8.77 -0.98
CA GLY A 156 -6.72 8.67 -0.11
C GLY A 156 -6.57 9.90 0.79
N LEU A 157 -6.70 11.10 0.22
CA LEU A 157 -6.63 12.34 0.99
C LEU A 157 -7.79 12.50 1.99
N PHE A 158 -9.00 12.10 1.62
CA PHE A 158 -10.16 12.10 2.52
C PHE A 158 -9.91 11.23 3.75
N LEU A 159 -9.48 9.98 3.54
CA LEU A 159 -9.22 9.04 4.64
C LEU A 159 -8.09 9.55 5.55
N LEU A 160 -6.99 10.04 4.98
CA LEU A 160 -5.88 10.58 5.78
C LEU A 160 -6.30 11.84 6.56
N LYS A 161 -7.11 12.72 5.99
CA LYS A 161 -7.66 13.88 6.71
C LYS A 161 -8.58 13.47 7.84
N ALA A 162 -9.44 12.47 7.63
CA ALA A 162 -10.31 11.92 8.67
C ALA A 162 -9.47 11.38 9.84
N LEU A 163 -8.44 10.58 9.56
CA LEU A 163 -7.52 10.09 10.60
C LEU A 163 -6.76 11.24 11.28
N ALA A 164 -6.23 12.20 10.51
CA ALA A 164 -5.51 13.36 11.05
C ALA A 164 -6.36 14.27 11.96
N SER A 165 -7.69 14.22 11.81
CA SER A 165 -8.63 14.98 12.64
C SER A 165 -8.84 14.41 14.04
N ILE A 166 -8.41 13.17 14.27
CA ILE A 166 -8.52 12.50 15.57
C ILE A 166 -7.59 13.22 16.56
N GLU A 167 -8.18 13.66 17.67
CA GLU A 167 -7.44 14.29 18.76
C GLU A 167 -6.53 13.29 19.47
N ARG A 168 -5.63 13.79 20.31
CA ARG A 168 -4.66 12.96 21.02
C ARG A 168 -5.35 11.88 21.88
N GLN A 169 -4.90 10.64 21.75
CA GLN A 169 -5.44 9.46 22.43
C GLN A 169 -4.50 8.88 23.50
N PHE A 170 -3.22 9.29 23.56
CA PHE A 170 -2.19 8.74 24.45
C PHE A 170 -2.01 7.22 24.30
N SER A 171 -1.97 6.76 23.05
CA SER A 171 -1.89 5.35 22.67
C SER A 171 -1.22 5.21 21.29
N ASP A 172 -1.11 3.98 20.78
CA ASP A 172 -0.61 3.69 19.42
C ASP A 172 -1.40 4.41 18.31
N VAL A 173 -2.63 4.85 18.60
CA VAL A 173 -3.43 5.69 17.70
C VAL A 173 -2.71 7.01 17.39
N ASP A 174 -1.97 7.58 18.34
CA ASP A 174 -1.26 8.84 18.15
C ASP A 174 -0.21 8.75 17.04
N ASP A 175 0.46 7.60 16.91
CA ASP A 175 1.47 7.37 15.87
C ASP A 175 0.83 7.27 14.48
N ILE A 176 -0.34 6.62 14.38
CA ILE A 176 -1.12 6.53 13.14
C ILE A 176 -1.61 7.92 12.72
N VAL A 177 -2.15 8.69 13.68
CA VAL A 177 -2.61 10.06 13.46
C VAL A 177 -1.45 10.97 13.04
N LEU A 178 -0.26 10.81 13.64
CA LEU A 178 0.93 11.58 13.29
C LEU A 178 1.35 11.31 11.84
N ARG A 179 1.44 10.05 11.43
CA ARG A 179 1.77 9.68 10.05
C ARG A 179 0.72 10.18 9.06
N ALA A 180 -0.57 10.10 9.40
CA ALA A 180 -1.64 10.66 8.58
C ALA A 180 -1.48 12.19 8.39
N LYS A 181 -1.15 12.92 9.47
CA LYS A 181 -0.86 14.37 9.40
C LYS A 181 0.33 14.66 8.49
N GLU A 182 1.43 13.94 8.63
CA GLU A 182 2.61 14.10 7.79
C GLU A 182 2.31 13.84 6.31
N ALA A 183 1.52 12.80 6.00
CA ALA A 183 1.10 12.47 4.64
C ALA A 183 0.25 13.58 4.02
N VAL A 184 -0.71 14.14 4.78
CA VAL A 184 -1.51 15.29 4.34
C VAL A 184 -0.63 16.52 4.07
N MET A 185 0.31 16.83 4.98
CA MET A 185 1.21 17.97 4.83
C MET A 185 2.11 17.83 3.59
N LYS A 186 2.73 16.65 3.37
CA LYS A 186 3.55 16.39 2.17
C LYS A 186 2.75 16.59 0.88
N HIS A 187 1.49 16.18 0.86
CA HIS A 187 0.62 16.39 -0.31
C HIS A 187 0.25 17.86 -0.53
N GLN A 188 0.10 18.65 0.54
CA GLN A 188 -0.17 20.08 0.42
C GLN A 188 1.06 20.86 -0.06
N SER A 189 2.25 20.54 0.47
CA SER A 189 3.50 21.19 0.06
C SER A 189 3.89 20.89 -1.40
N SER A 190 3.51 19.72 -1.93
CA SER A 190 3.77 19.36 -3.34
C SER A 190 2.82 20.02 -4.35
N LYS A 191 1.71 20.63 -3.91
CA LYS A 191 0.82 21.45 -4.75
C LYS A 191 1.19 22.95 -4.78
N GLY A 192 2.17 23.35 -3.96
CA GLY A 192 2.62 24.74 -3.83
C GLY A 192 3.85 25.13 -4.65
N ASN A 193 4.39 24.21 -5.48
CA ASN A 193 5.52 24.44 -6.39
C ASN A 193 5.08 24.28 -7.85
#